data_AF-A0A9E0QP23-F1
#
_entry.id   AF-A0A9E0QP23-F1
#
_cell.length_a   1.000
_cell.length_b   1.000
_cell.length_c   1.000
_cell.angle_alpha   90.00
_cell.angle_beta   90.00
_cell.angle_gamma   90.00
#
_symmetry.space_group_name_H-M   'P 1'
#
loop_
_entity.id
_entity.type
_entity.pdbx_description
1 polymer ?
#
loop_
_entity_poly.entity_id
_entity_poly.type
_entity_poly.pdbx_seq_one_letter_code
_entity_poly.pdbx_strand_id
1 'polypeptide(L)'
;MHKKQTLKLTTDGYSLNADVMPELSDFSSGWMHSVLIPDGEQTIIQFSSEMVPNFWLPPWLGPLLVKHALSTESINSLRLLNKAVLNIKNQSPSIATFQWGNL
;
A
#
# COMPACT_ATOMS: atom_id res chain seq x y z
N MET A 1 15.33 -15.44 4.49
CA MET A 1 15.82 -14.10 4.88
C MET A 1 14.61 -13.19 4.99
N HIS A 2 14.23 -12.78 6.20
CA HIS A 2 13.12 -11.85 6.41
C HIS A 2 13.65 -10.42 6.25
N LYS A 3 13.22 -9.69 5.21
CA LYS A 3 13.60 -8.27 5.03
C LYS A 3 12.73 -7.41 5.94
N LYS A 4 13.35 -6.52 6.70
CA LYS A 4 12.64 -5.62 7.62
C LYS A 4 12.55 -4.23 7.01
N GLN A 5 11.33 -3.72 6.87
CA GLN A 5 11.04 -2.37 6.41
C GLN A 5 10.32 -1.61 7.52
N THR A 6 10.90 -0.49 7.94
CA THR A 6 10.29 0.41 8.93
C THR A 6 10.05 1.75 8.27
N LEU A 7 8.80 2.21 8.31
CA LEU A 7 8.35 3.44 7.66
C LEU A 7 7.79 4.41 8.69
N LYS A 8 8.08 5.69 8.52
CA LYS A 8 7.38 6.78 9.20
C LYS A 8 6.16 7.17 8.36
N LEU A 9 4.96 6.99 8.91
CA LEU A 9 3.70 7.27 8.22
C LEU A 9 3.21 8.69 8.53
N THR A 10 2.72 9.39 7.51
CA THR A 10 1.99 10.65 7.67
C THR A 10 0.74 10.65 6.78
N THR A 11 -0.36 11.15 7.30
CA THR A 11 -1.65 11.21 6.60
C THR A 11 -2.06 12.65 6.36
N ASP A 12 -2.56 12.94 5.16
CA ASP A 12 -3.13 14.24 4.82
C ASP A 12 -4.39 14.04 3.96
N GLY A 13 -5.55 14.17 4.59
CA GLY A 13 -6.85 13.87 3.97
C GLY A 13 -6.91 12.44 3.41
N TYR A 14 -7.07 12.34 2.09
CA TYR A 14 -7.10 11.06 1.37
C TYR A 14 -5.72 10.56 0.92
N SER A 15 -4.65 11.23 1.36
CA SER A 15 -3.27 10.89 1.01
C SER A 15 -2.54 10.27 2.20
N LEU A 16 -1.77 9.22 1.91
CA LEU A 16 -0.86 8.57 2.84
C LEU A 16 0.56 8.67 2.28
N ASN A 17 1.44 9.31 3.04
CA ASN A 17 2.86 9.38 2.76
C ASN A 17 3.63 8.49 3.74
N ALA A 18 4.71 7.89 3.25
CA ALA A 18 5.62 7.16 4.11
C ALA A 18 7.07 7.32 3.66
N ASP A 19 7.95 7.48 4.63
CA ASP A 19 9.40 7.56 4.42
C ASP A 19 10.10 6.41 5.13
N VAL A 20 11.08 5.79 4.46
CA VAL A 20 11.94 4.77 5.06
C VAL A 20 12.73 5.40 6.20
N MET A 21 12.79 4.69 7.33
CA MET A 21 13.69 5.00 8.45
C MET A 21 14.94 4.13 8.31
N PRO A 22 16.07 4.64 7.78
CA PRO A 22 17.21 3.80 7.40
C PRO A 22 17.84 3.08 8.60
N GLU A 23 17.84 3.71 9.78
CA GLU A 23 18.38 3.13 11.01
C GLU A 23 17.60 1.89 11.50
N LEU A 24 16.37 1.70 11.02
CA LEU A 24 15.46 0.64 11.45
C LEU A 24 15.05 -0.29 10.28
N SER A 25 15.74 -0.20 9.15
CA SER A 25 15.30 -0.82 7.89
C SER A 25 16.47 -1.41 7.08
N ASP A 26 16.19 -2.46 6.30
CA ASP A 26 17.11 -3.03 5.31
C ASP A 26 17.18 -2.19 4.01
N PHE A 27 16.90 -0.89 4.11
CA PHE A 27 16.80 0.05 3.02
C PHE A 27 17.50 1.35 3.42
N SER A 28 18.35 1.88 2.54
CA SER A 28 19.10 3.11 2.79
C SER A 28 18.26 4.37 2.59
N SER A 29 17.24 4.29 1.72
CA SER A 29 16.26 5.34 1.53
C SER A 29 15.03 4.78 0.82
N GLY A 30 13.96 5.57 0.83
CA GLY A 30 12.77 5.29 0.05
C GLY A 30 11.58 6.07 0.55
N TRP A 31 10.60 6.23 -0.33
CA TRP A 31 9.35 6.91 -0.06
C TRP A 31 8.19 6.14 -0.69
N MET A 32 7.00 6.38 -0.16
CA MET A 32 5.75 5.84 -0.65
C MET A 32 4.68 6.92 -0.56
N HIS A 33 3.90 7.05 -1.61
CA HIS A 33 2.74 7.94 -1.68
C HIS A 33 1.55 7.15 -2.19
N SER A 34 0.44 7.25 -1.46
CA SER A 34 -0.83 6.66 -1.86
C SER A 34 -1.93 7.70 -1.76
N VAL A 35 -2.79 7.78 -2.77
CA VAL A 35 -3.98 8.65 -2.77
C VAL A 35 -5.22 7.80 -2.99
N LEU A 36 -6.24 8.04 -2.17
CA LEU A 36 -7.57 7.46 -2.32
C LEU A 36 -8.45 8.41 -3.13
N ILE A 37 -8.93 7.95 -4.27
CA ILE A 37 -9.77 8.73 -5.18
C ILE A 37 -11.16 8.09 -5.20
N PRO A 38 -12.21 8.83 -4.78
CA PRO A 38 -13.59 8.35 -4.92
C PRO A 38 -13.94 8.14 -6.39
N ASP A 39 -14.54 6.99 -6.72
CA ASP A 39 -15.00 6.66 -8.07
C ASP A 39 -16.39 5.99 -7.99
N GLY A 40 -17.44 6.82 -7.87
CA GLY A 40 -18.80 6.35 -7.64
C GLY A 40 -18.91 5.55 -6.33
N GLU A 41 -19.35 4.29 -6.42
CA GLU A 41 -19.39 3.36 -5.28
C GLU A 41 -18.05 2.67 -4.99
N GLN A 42 -17.01 2.98 -5.77
CA GLN A 42 -15.69 2.39 -5.67
C GLN A 42 -14.66 3.41 -5.20
N THR A 43 -13.48 2.93 -4.85
CA THR A 43 -12.33 3.80 -4.52
C THR A 43 -11.14 3.30 -5.31
N ILE A 44 -10.55 4.20 -6.09
CA ILE A 44 -9.29 3.96 -6.79
C ILE A 44 -8.16 4.31 -5.83
N ILE A 45 -7.21 3.39 -5.66
CA ILE A 45 -5.99 3.62 -4.89
C ILE A 45 -4.86 3.85 -5.90
N GLN A 46 -4.39 5.10 -6.03
CA GLN A 46 -3.18 5.39 -6.77
C GLN A 46 -1.98 5.25 -5.84
N PHE A 47 -1.02 4.41 -6.24
CA PHE A 47 0.15 4.07 -5.44
C PHE A 47 1.43 4.37 -6.21
N SER A 48 2.38 5.04 -5.58
CA SER A 48 3.70 5.32 -6.13
C SER A 48 4.76 5.16 -5.04
N SER A 49 5.90 4.58 -5.38
CA SER A 49 7.01 4.42 -4.43
C SER A 49 8.35 4.29 -5.15
N GLU A 50 9.40 4.67 -4.44
CA GLU A 50 10.78 4.44 -4.83
C GLU A 50 11.55 3.99 -3.59
N MET A 51 12.44 3.01 -3.74
CA MET A 51 13.21 2.47 -2.62
C MET A 51 14.61 2.07 -3.06
N VAL A 52 15.59 2.37 -2.21
CA VAL A 52 16.98 1.96 -2.40
C VAL A 52 17.33 0.93 -1.32
N PRO A 53 17.58 -0.34 -1.71
CA PRO A 53 17.97 -1.37 -0.76
C PRO A 53 19.39 -1.15 -0.23
N ASN A 54 19.65 -1.55 1.01
CA ASN A 54 21.02 -1.53 1.57
C ASN A 54 21.80 -2.84 1.31
N PHE A 55 21.21 -3.78 0.56
CA PHE A 55 21.79 -5.08 0.28
C PHE A 55 22.22 -5.20 -1.19
N TRP A 56 23.32 -5.93 -1.40
CA TRP A 56 23.86 -6.16 -2.73
C TRP A 56 22.95 -7.09 -3.55
N LEU A 57 22.62 -6.65 -4.77
CA LEU A 57 21.98 -7.49 -5.78
C LEU A 57 23.06 -8.03 -6.73
N PRO A 58 23.24 -9.35 -6.83
CA PRO A 58 24.20 -9.91 -7.79
C PRO A 58 23.93 -9.45 -9.23
N PRO A 59 24.96 -9.08 -10.02
CA PRO A 59 24.80 -8.64 -11.41
C PRO A 59 24.09 -9.63 -12.32
N TRP A 60 24.08 -10.93 -11.98
CA TRP A 60 23.38 -11.98 -12.73
C TRP A 60 21.88 -12.08 -12.39
N LEU A 61 21.41 -11.42 -11.32
CA LEU A 61 19.98 -11.23 -11.05
C LEU A 61 19.48 -10.09 -11.94
N GLY A 62 18.99 -10.44 -13.14
CA GLY A 62 18.55 -9.45 -14.12
C GLY A 62 17.37 -8.58 -13.62
N PRO A 63 17.15 -7.39 -14.25
CA PRO A 63 16.09 -6.44 -13.89
C PRO A 63 14.68 -7.04 -13.79
N LEU A 64 14.42 -8.12 -14.52
CA LEU A 64 13.14 -8.85 -14.49
C LEU A 64 12.84 -9.43 -13.11
N LEU A 65 13.80 -10.06 -12.42
CA LEU A 65 13.58 -10.65 -11.10
C LEU A 65 13.33 -9.58 -10.04
N VAL A 66 14.03 -8.45 -10.12
CA VAL A 66 13.80 -7.29 -9.24
C VAL A 66 12.39 -6.74 -9.45
N LYS A 67 11.98 -6.55 -10.71
CA LYS A 67 10.62 -6.11 -11.06
C LYS A 67 9.57 -7.10 -10.57
N HIS A 68 9.79 -8.40 -10.71
CA HIS A 68 8.87 -9.44 -10.25
C HIS A 68 8.75 -9.47 -8.73
N ALA A 69 9.86 -9.39 -7.98
CA ALA A 69 9.84 -9.36 -6.53
C ALA A 69 9.08 -8.14 -5.99
N LEU A 70 9.38 -6.94 -6.51
CA LEU A 70 8.71 -5.70 -6.12
C LEU A 70 7.22 -5.68 -6.50
N SER A 71 6.88 -6.18 -7.71
CA SER A 71 5.49 -6.28 -8.16
C SER A 71 4.70 -7.28 -7.29
N THR A 72 5.30 -8.41 -6.95
CA THR A 72 4.67 -9.44 -6.11
C THR A 72 4.40 -8.92 -4.69
N GLU A 73 5.36 -8.22 -4.09
CA GLU A 73 5.20 -7.63 -2.76
C GLU A 73 4.12 -6.53 -2.75
N SER A 74 4.08 -5.71 -3.79
CA SER A 74 3.06 -4.66 -3.98
C SER A 74 1.66 -5.27 -4.12
N ILE A 75 1.50 -6.30 -4.95
CA ILE A 75 0.23 -7.02 -5.10
C ILE A 75 -0.21 -7.69 -3.79
N ASN A 76 0.74 -8.27 -3.04
CA ASN A 76 0.44 -8.89 -1.75
C ASN A 76 -0.07 -7.85 -0.73
N SER A 77 0.53 -6.66 -0.71
CA SER A 77 0.12 -5.55 0.15
C SER A 77 -1.28 -5.05 -0.21
N LEU A 78 -1.57 -4.88 -1.51
CA LEU A 78 -2.91 -4.53 -2.02
C LEU A 78 -3.95 -5.61 -1.67
N ARG A 79 -3.57 -6.89 -1.69
CA ARG A 79 -4.45 -8.00 -1.29
C ARG A 79 -4.77 -7.97 0.20
N LEU A 80 -3.86 -7.54 1.07
CA LEU A 80 -4.12 -7.34 2.49
C LEU A 80 -5.10 -6.18 2.72
N LEU A 81 -4.95 -5.08 1.97
CA LEU A 81 -5.92 -3.98 1.98
C LEU A 81 -7.31 -4.43 1.53
N ASN A 82 -7.41 -5.17 0.41
CA ASN A 82 -8.68 -5.71 -0.05
C ASN A 82 -9.32 -6.64 0.99
N LYS A 83 -8.52 -7.49 1.65
CA LYS A 83 -9.01 -8.33 2.75
C LYS A 83 -9.51 -7.52 3.93
N ALA A 84 -8.82 -6.45 4.31
CA ALA A 84 -9.25 -5.56 5.39
C ALA A 84 -10.58 -4.87 5.05
N VAL A 85 -10.70 -4.33 3.82
CA VAL A 85 -11.95 -3.71 3.32
C VAL A 85 -13.11 -4.71 3.33
N LEU A 86 -12.89 -5.93 2.81
CA LEU A 86 -13.91 -6.99 2.81
C LEU A 86 -14.28 -7.43 4.23
N ASN A 87 -13.32 -7.48 5.15
CA ASN A 87 -13.59 -7.81 6.54
C ASN A 87 -14.43 -6.72 7.23
N ILE A 88 -14.14 -5.44 6.98
CA ILE A 88 -14.95 -4.31 7.47
C ILE A 88 -16.37 -4.41 6.90
N LYS A 89 -16.51 -4.69 5.60
CA LYS A 89 -17.82 -4.86 4.94
C LYS A 89 -18.61 -6.04 5.52
N ASN A 90 -17.95 -7.16 5.82
CA ASN A 90 -18.58 -8.34 6.43
C ASN A 90 -18.93 -8.15 7.91
N GLN A 91 -18.21 -7.30 8.64
CA GLN A 91 -18.51 -6.95 10.03
C GLN A 91 -19.59 -5.86 10.16
N SER A 92 -19.89 -5.13 9.08
CA SER A 92 -20.98 -4.14 9.01
C SER A 92 -21.96 -4.42 7.87
N PRO A 93 -22.77 -5.49 7.94
CA PRO A 93 -23.84 -5.72 6.97
C PRO A 93 -25.00 -4.69 7.07
N SER A 94 -24.92 -3.70 7.97
CA SER A 94 -26.03 -2.79 8.29
C SER A 94 -26.00 -1.40 7.64
N ILE A 95 -25.07 -1.07 6.74
CA ILE A 95 -25.21 0.14 5.90
C ILE A 95 -25.93 -0.21 4.60
N ALA A 96 -27.15 -0.72 4.75
CA ALA A 96 -28.16 -0.74 3.70
C ALA A 96 -29.51 -0.49 4.37
N THR A 97 -29.89 0.78 4.48
CA THR A 97 -31.23 1.31 4.10
C THR A 97 -31.15 2.84 4.16
N PHE A 98 -30.94 3.51 3.03
CA PHE A 98 -31.33 4.92 2.89
C PHE A 98 -32.82 4.93 2.52
N GLN A 99 -33.67 5.30 3.47
CA GLN A 99 -35.08 5.60 3.21
C GLN A 99 -35.16 7.04 2.70
N TRP A 100 -35.66 7.23 1.48
CA TRP A 100 -36.15 8.54 1.05
C TRP A 100 -37.43 8.85 1.83
N GLY A 101 -37.37 9.85 2.70
CA GLY A 101 -38.56 10.51 3.23
C GLY A 101 -38.99 11.60 2.26
N ASN A 102 -40.20 11.44 1.69
CA ASN A 102 -40.93 12.54 1.09
C ASN A 102 -41.04 13.69 2.09
N LEU A 103 -40.66 14.90 1.66
CA LEU A 103 -41.45 16.13 1.70
C LEU A 103 -40.76 17.19 0.85
#